data_AF-A0AAV5ERP1-F1
#
_entry.id   AF-A0AAV5ERP1-F1
#
_cell.length_a   1.000
_cell.length_b   1.000
_cell.length_c   1.000
_cell.angle_alpha   90.00
_cell.angle_beta   90.00
_cell.angle_gamma   90.00
#
_symmetry.space_group_name_H-M   'P 1'
#
loop_
_entity.id
_entity.type
_entity.pdbx_description
1 polymer ?
#
loop_
_entity_poly.entity_id
_entity_poly.type
_entity_poly.pdbx_seq_one_letter_code
_entity_poly.pdbx_strand_id
1 'polypeptide(L)' 'MANYLPVYLDPTVRIWLTSLLEESITSWGDLNRKIIESFQATYNRPGNHFDLTRIKQKTDEPLCDYIK' A
#
# COMPACT_ATOMS: atom_id res chain seq x y z
N MET A 1 -15.59 10.14 -17.53
CA MET A 1 -14.12 9.96 -17.57
C MET A 1 -13.66 9.45 -16.21
N ALA A 2 -13.66 8.13 -15.98
CA ALA A 2 -13.15 7.54 -14.73
C ALA A 2 -13.03 6.00 -14.84
N ASN A 3 -12.23 5.47 -15.76
CA ASN A 3 -12.02 4.00 -15.87
C ASN A 3 -10.53 3.62 -15.93
N TYR A 4 -9.63 4.50 -15.48
CA TYR A 4 -8.19 4.19 -15.49
C TYR A 4 -7.73 3.46 -14.24
N LEU A 5 -8.53 3.51 -13.16
CA LEU A 5 -8.15 2.92 -11.88
C LEU A 5 -7.76 1.44 -12.01
N PRO A 6 -8.55 0.57 -12.68
CA PRO A 6 -8.16 -0.82 -12.84
C PRO A 6 -6.82 -0.97 -13.57
N VAL A 7 -6.46 -0.06 -14.48
CA VAL A 7 -5.22 -0.12 -15.28
C VAL A 7 -3.97 0.11 -14.43
N TYR A 8 -4.07 0.89 -13.36
CA TYR A 8 -2.96 1.17 -12.44
C TYR A 8 -2.86 0.19 -11.27
N LEU A 9 -3.85 -0.67 -11.08
CA LEU A 9 -3.83 -1.65 -9.99
C LEU A 9 -2.96 -2.86 -10.34
N ASP A 10 -2.26 -3.37 -9.34
CA ASP A 10 -1.60 -4.67 -9.39
C ASP A 10 -2.62 -5.79 -9.67
N PRO A 11 -2.27 -6.85 -10.43
CA PRO A 11 -3.18 -7.96 -10.71
C PRO A 11 -3.86 -8.54 -9.47
N THR A 12 -3.15 -8.59 -8.34
CA THR A 12 -3.70 -9.07 -7.05
C THR A 12 -4.84 -8.18 -6.55
N VAL A 13 -4.66 -6.86 -6.65
CA VAL A 13 -5.65 -5.88 -6.21
C VAL A 13 -6.85 -5.85 -7.17
N ARG A 14 -6.63 -6.11 -8.46
CA ARG A 14 -7.73 -6.25 -9.44
C ARG A 14 -8.62 -7.45 -9.13
N ILE A 15 -8.02 -8.61 -8.88
CA ILE A 15 -8.76 -9.85 -8.56
C ILE A 15 -9.58 -9.64 -7.27
N TRP A 16 -8.95 -9.04 -6.25
CA TRP A 16 -9.65 -8.68 -5.02
C TRP A 16 -10.83 -7.73 -5.28
N LEU A 17 -10.61 -6.67 -6.07
CA LEU A 17 -11.65 -5.68 -6.38
C LEU A 17 -12.85 -6.34 -7.09
N THR A 18 -12.60 -7.27 -8.00
CA THR A 18 -13.65 -8.03 -8.70
C THR A 18 -14.33 -9.09 -7.84
N SER A 19 -13.75 -9.46 -6.70
CA SER A 19 -14.32 -10.43 -5.76
C SER A 19 -15.25 -9.80 -4.71
N LEU A 20 -15.34 -8.46 -4.68
CA LEU A 20 -16.22 -7.73 -3.78
C LEU A 20 -17.68 -7.87 -4.20
N LEU A 21 -18.57 -7.92 -3.21
CA LEU A 21 -20.02 -7.89 -3.44
C LEU A 21 -20.43 -6.59 -4.15
N GLU A 22 -21.39 -6.70 -5.06
CA GLU A 22 -22.04 -5.56 -5.69
C GLU A 22 -22.63 -4.64 -4.61
N GLU A 23 -22.55 -3.32 -4.84
CA GLU A 23 -22.92 -2.26 -3.89
C GLU A 23 -22.07 -2.13 -2.62
N SER A 24 -21.02 -2.92 -2.45
CA SER A 24 -20.15 -2.79 -1.27
C SER A 24 -19.30 -1.50 -1.27
N ILE A 25 -19.17 -0.83 -2.41
CA ILE A 25 -18.46 0.45 -2.57
C ILE A 25 -19.45 1.45 -3.16
N THR A 26 -19.97 2.34 -2.31
CA THR A 26 -20.91 3.40 -2.73
C THR A 26 -20.22 4.76 -2.90
N SER A 27 -18.99 4.89 -2.38
CA SER A 27 -18.19 6.11 -2.44
C SER A 27 -16.70 5.82 -2.60
N TRP A 28 -15.94 6.81 -3.05
CA TRP A 28 -14.47 6.75 -3.06
C TRP A 28 -13.88 6.48 -1.66
N GLY A 29 -14.53 7.01 -0.62
CA GLY A 29 -14.12 6.78 0.77
C GLY A 29 -14.23 5.33 1.19
N ASP A 30 -15.28 4.63 0.76
CA ASP A 30 -15.49 3.21 1.07
C ASP A 30 -14.51 2.32 0.33
N LEU A 31 -14.17 2.67 -0.92
CA LEU A 31 -13.11 2.01 -1.67
C LEU A 31 -11.77 2.14 -0.93
N ASN A 32 -11.39 3.36 -0.53
CA ASN A 32 -10.14 3.59 0.17
C ASN A 32 -10.07 2.84 1.50
N ARG A 33 -11.16 2.87 2.28
CA ARG A 33 -11.26 2.13 3.54
C ARG A 33 -11.08 0.63 3.33
N LYS A 34 -11.79 0.03 2.37
CA LYS A 34 -11.69 -1.41 2.07
C LYS A 34 -10.29 -1.83 1.60
N ILE A 35 -9.64 -0.99 0.79
CA ILE A 35 -8.24 -1.22 0.38
C ILE A 35 -7.33 -1.23 1.61
N ILE A 36 -7.45 -0.22 2.47
CA ILE A 36 -6.66 -0.14 3.71
C ILE A 36 -6.95 -1.38 4.56
N GLU A 37 -8.20 -1.70 4.89
CA GLU A 37 -8.54 -2.86 5.73
C GLU A 37 -8.02 -4.20 5.17
N SER A 38 -8.08 -4.39 3.84
CA SER A 38 -7.69 -5.66 3.20
C SER A 38 -6.17 -5.81 3.07
N PHE A 39 -5.42 -4.71 2.90
CA PHE A 39 -3.98 -4.73 2.62
C PHE A 39 -3.13 -4.09 3.73
N GLN A 40 -3.73 -3.52 4.78
CA GLN A 40 -2.98 -2.98 5.92
C GLN A 40 -2.27 -4.09 6.69
N ALA A 41 -2.84 -5.30 6.73
CA ALA A 41 -2.18 -6.46 7.35
C ALA A 41 -0.99 -6.98 6.53
N THR A 42 -0.95 -6.72 5.21
CA THR A 42 0.22 -7.04 4.37
C THR A 42 1.29 -5.94 4.43
N TYR A 43 0.94 -4.77 4.96
CA TYR A 43 1.89 -3.72 5.26
C TYR A 43 2.74 -4.11 6.46
N ASN A 44 3.86 -4.78 6.18
CA ASN A 44 4.90 -5.01 7.15
C ASN A 44 5.56 -3.66 7.45
N ARG A 45 4.96 -2.92 8.40
CA ARG A 45 5.41 -1.59 8.79
C ARG A 45 6.91 -1.65 9.06
N PRO A 46 7.74 -0.78 8.44
CA PRO A 46 9.14 -0.70 8.82
C PRO A 46 9.22 -0.44 10.33
N GLY A 47 10.20 -1.05 10.98
CA GLY A 47 10.26 -1.24 12.42
C GLY A 47 9.96 -0.01 13.27
N ASN A 48 9.71 -0.23 14.55
CA ASN A 48 9.40 0.81 15.52
C ASN A 48 10.44 1.93 15.47
N HIS A 49 10.15 3.14 15.96
CA HIS A 49 11.12 4.25 15.94
C HIS A 49 12.48 3.86 16.57
N PHE A 50 12.46 2.94 17.53
CA PHE A 50 13.68 2.34 18.10
C PHE A 50 14.51 1.53 17.11
N ASP A 51 13.88 0.84 16.15
CA ASP A 51 14.58 0.11 15.10
C ASP A 51 15.28 1.07 14.13
N LEU A 52 14.69 2.24 13.86
CA LEU A 52 15.32 3.30 13.04
C LEU A 52 16.65 3.79 13.65
N THR A 53 16.75 3.84 14.98
CA THR A 53 18.01 4.25 15.65
C THR A 53 19.16 3.26 15.42
N ARG A 54 18.86 2.04 14.98
CA ARG A 54 19.83 0.99 14.66
C ARG A 54 20.23 1.00 13.18
N ILE A 55 19.51 1.71 12.32
CA ILE A 55 19.81 1.82 10.89
C ILE A 55 20.85 2.94 10.69
N LYS A 56 22.08 2.54 10.37
CA LYS A 56 23.17 3.46 10.01
C LYS A 56 23.45 3.35 8.52
N GLN A 57 23.70 4.48 7.88
CA GLN A 57 24.12 4.54 6.49
C GLN A 57 25.42 3.73 6.32
N LYS A 58 25.44 2.84 5.32
CA LYS A 58 26.67 2.08 4.99
C LYS A 58 27.67 2.96 4.23
N THR A 59 28.94 2.63 4.31
CA THR A 59 30.04 3.42 3.74
C THR A 59 29.89 3.71 2.24
N ASP A 60 29.25 2.80 1.50
CA ASP A 60 29.02 2.90 0.05
C ASP A 60 27.52 3.07 -0.32
N GLU A 61 26.66 3.36 0.65
CA GLU A 61 25.22 3.56 0.39
C GLU A 61 24.93 5.03 0.07
N PRO A 62 24.35 5.33 -1.11
CA PRO A 62 24.00 6.70 -1.45
C PRO A 62 22.88 7.19 -0.54
N LEU A 63 22.89 8.49 -0.24
CA LEU A 63 21.96 9.10 0.72
C LEU A 63 20.48 8.89 0.36
N CYS A 64 20.16 8.84 -0.94
CA CYS A 64 18.82 8.57 -1.44
C CYS A 64 18.34 7.14 -1.16
N ASP A 65 19.25 6.18 -0.98
CA ASP A 65 18.90 4.82 -0.58
C ASP A 65 18.74 4.69 0.94
N TYR A 66 19.51 5.46 1.72
CA TYR A 66 19.44 5.47 3.18
C TYR A 66 18.14 6.09 3.73
N ILE A 67 17.58 7.09 3.05
CA ILE A 67 16.42 7.89 3.54
C ILE A 67 15.04 7.28 3.15
N LYS A 68 15.00 6.10 2.54
CA LYS A 68 13.77 5.49 1.99
C LYS A 68 12.63 5.28 3.00
#